data_AF-A0A1G3AGS9-F1
#
_entry.id   AF-A0A1G3AGS9-F1
#
_cell.length_a   1.000
_cell.length_b   1.000
_cell.length_c   1.000
_cell.angle_alpha   90.00
_cell.angle_beta   90.00
_cell.angle_gamma   90.00
#
_symmetry.space_group_name_H-M   'P 1'
#
loop_
_entity.id
_entity.type
_entity.pdbx_description
1 polymer ?
#
loop_
_entity_poly.entity_id
_entity_poly.type
_entity_poly.pdbx_seq_one_letter_code
_entity_poly.pdbx_strand_id
1 'polypeptide(L)' 'MVAPQLYTSRFSNRYGEEWVFEYDPAKGEGVLRGVDIGWQEYRVVKGRVPGLILNDEEILWLRKAWAEAVGGSR' A
#
# COMPACT_ATOMS: atom_id res chain seq x y z
N MET A 1 0.04 -24.48 -9.64
CA MET A 1 -0.59 -23.52 -8.71
C MET A 1 -0.13 -22.14 -9.16
N VAL A 2 -1.02 -21.33 -9.73
CA VAL A 2 -0.69 -19.93 -10.08
C VAL A 2 -0.76 -19.15 -8.77
N ALA A 3 0.36 -18.61 -8.31
CA ALA A 3 0.34 -17.69 -7.18
C ALA A 3 -0.56 -16.49 -7.56
N PRO A 4 -1.44 -16.02 -6.67
CA PRO A 4 -2.24 -14.84 -6.96
C PRO A 4 -1.31 -13.69 -7.33
N GLN A 5 -1.59 -13.01 -8.45
CA GLN A 5 -0.84 -11.82 -8.84
C GLN A 5 -1.16 -10.73 -7.81
N LEU A 6 -0.21 -10.48 -6.92
CA LEU A 6 -0.27 -9.36 -5.99
C LEU A 6 -0.12 -8.06 -6.79
N TYR A 7 -0.96 -7.08 -6.50
CA TYR A 7 -0.71 -5.73 -6.98
C TYR A 7 0.36 -5.10 -6.08
N THR A 8 1.44 -4.59 -6.67
CA THR A 8 2.51 -3.90 -5.93
C THR A 8 2.67 -2.48 -6.45
N SER A 9 2.63 -1.49 -5.55
CA SER A 9 2.92 -0.09 -5.84
C SER A 9 4.07 0.37 -4.96
N ARG A 10 4.98 1.18 -5.52
CA ARG A 10 6.12 1.75 -4.82
C ARG A 10 6.06 3.26 -4.91
N PHE A 11 6.51 3.92 -3.85
CA PHE A 11 6.52 5.36 -3.77
C PHE A 11 7.70 5.83 -2.94
N SER A 12 8.33 6.91 -3.41
CA SER A 12 9.37 7.61 -2.68
C SER A 12 8.94 9.05 -2.56
N ASN A 13 8.84 9.56 -1.33
CA ASN A 13 8.44 10.93 -1.10
C ASN A 13 9.65 11.89 -1.25
N ARG A 14 9.40 13.19 -1.19
CA ARG A 14 10.45 14.22 -1.32
C ARG A 14 11.52 14.21 -0.22
N TYR A 15 11.28 13.53 0.90
CA TYR A 15 12.21 13.40 2.02
C TYR A 15 13.12 12.17 1.92
N GLY A 16 12.95 11.36 0.85
CA GLY A 16 13.70 10.12 0.65
C GLY A 16 13.08 8.93 1.38
N GLU A 17 11.86 9.05 1.90
CA GLU A 17 11.16 7.93 2.51
C GLU A 17 10.62 7.01 1.43
N GLU A 18 10.93 5.72 1.56
CA GLU A 18 10.47 4.68 0.64
C GLU A 18 9.29 3.92 1.23
N TRP A 19 8.27 3.73 0.40
CA TRP A 19 7.03 3.03 0.72
C TRP A 19 6.71 1.98 -0.35
N VAL A 20 6.25 0.82 0.09
CA VAL A 20 5.81 -0.30 -0.73
C VAL A 20 4.44 -0.75 -0.24
N PHE A 21 3.45 -0.64 -1.13
CA PHE A 21 2.11 -1.13 -0.92
C PHE A 21 1.91 -2.41 -1.74
N GLU A 22 1.38 -3.45 -1.11
CA GLU A 22 0.99 -4.69 -1.74
C GLU A 22 -0.48 -4.99 -1.46
N TYR A 23 -1.20 -5.51 -2.45
CA TYR A 23 -2.60 -5.91 -2.31
C TYR A 23 -2.78 -7.33 -2.83
N ASP A 24 -3.39 -8.17 -1.98
CA ASP A 24 -3.80 -9.52 -2.31
C ASP A 24 -5.29 -9.50 -2.70
N PRO A 25 -5.61 -9.58 -4.02
CA PRO A 25 -7.00 -9.59 -4.48
C PRO A 25 -7.76 -10.84 -4.07
N ALA A 26 -7.09 -11.96 -3.78
CA ALA A 26 -7.74 -13.19 -3.33
C ALA A 26 -8.24 -13.07 -1.89
N LYS A 27 -7.53 -12.30 -1.05
CA LYS A 27 -7.92 -12.03 0.35
C LYS A 27 -8.67 -10.72 0.54
N GLY A 28 -8.56 -9.79 -0.41
CA GLY A 28 -9.03 -8.41 -0.26
C GLY A 28 -8.24 -7.62 0.77
N GLU A 29 -6.98 -8.01 1.02
CA GLU A 29 -6.13 -7.41 2.06
C GLU A 29 -4.99 -6.62 1.41
N GLY A 30 -4.74 -5.42 1.93
CA GLY A 30 -3.58 -4.60 1.56
C GLY A 30 -2.57 -4.52 2.71
N VAL A 31 -1.28 -4.47 2.38
CA VAL A 31 -0.17 -4.31 3.32
C VAL A 31 0.70 -3.15 2.86
N LEU A 32 1.09 -2.28 3.80
CA LEU A 32 2.06 -1.21 3.60
C LEU A 32 3.34 -1.54 4.38
N ARG A 33 4.48 -1.36 3.72
CA ARG A 33 5.83 -1.39 4.30
C ARG A 33 6.57 -0.12 3.90
N GLY A 34 7.50 0.33 4.72
CA GLY A 34 8.33 1.48 4.36
C GLY A 34 9.45 1.72 5.34
N VAL A 35 10.36 2.61 4.98
CA VAL A 35 11.56 2.89 5.79
C VAL A 35 11.23 3.49 7.15
N ASP A 36 10.22 4.36 7.23
CA ASP A 36 9.83 5.06 8.47
C ASP A 36 9.30 4.10 9.54
N ILE A 37 8.64 3.02 9.11
CA ILE A 37 8.15 1.95 9.98
C ILE A 37 9.13 0.77 10.11
N GLY A 38 10.40 0.96 9.72
CA GLY A 38 11.43 -0.08 9.79
C GLY A 38 11.09 -1.32 8.98
N TRP A 39 10.39 -1.15 7.84
CA TRP A 39 9.90 -2.21 6.97
C TRP A 39 8.93 -3.20 7.61
N GLN A 40 8.30 -2.82 8.72
CA GLN A 40 7.21 -3.59 9.32
C GLN A 40 5.98 -3.60 8.41
N GLU A 41 5.11 -4.59 8.62
CA GLU A 41 3.90 -4.77 7.83
C GLU A 41 2.69 -4.16 8.55
N TYR A 42 2.04 -3.19 7.92
CA TYR A 42 0.81 -2.62 8.43
C TYR A 42 -0.35 -2.88 7.46
N ARG A 43 -1.51 -3.24 8.01
CA ARG A 43 -2.71 -3.47 7.20
C ARG A 43 -3.27 -2.17 6.66
N VAL A 44 -3.54 -2.17 5.36
CA VAL A 44 -4.24 -1.09 4.66
C VAL A 44 -5.71 -1.45 4.58
N VAL A 45 -6.55 -0.59 5.13
CA VAL A 45 -8.01 -0.72 5.12
C VAL A 45 -8.59 0.50 4.41
N LYS A 46 -9.21 0.27 3.24
CA LYS A 46 -9.84 1.33 2.43
C LYS A 46 -8.89 2.50 2.11
N GLY A 47 -7.64 2.20 1.76
CA GLY A 47 -6.61 3.19 1.43
C GLY A 47 -6.10 4.00 2.63
N ARG A 48 -6.21 3.46 3.85
CA ARG A 48 -5.68 4.05 5.09
C ARG A 48 -4.99 2.99 5.92
N VAL A 49 -4.04 3.40 6.76
CA VAL A 49 -3.33 2.53 7.69
C VAL A 49 -3.65 2.95 9.12
N PRO A 50 -4.55 2.23 9.83
CA PRO A 50 -4.87 2.54 11.21
C PRO A 50 -3.61 2.48 12.09
N GLY A 51 -3.37 3.52 12.88
CA GLY A 51 -2.22 3.58 13.79
C GLY A 51 -0.92 4.09 13.16
N LEU A 52 -0.91 4.39 11.86
CA LEU A 52 0.22 5.02 11.18
C LEU A 52 -0.14 6.44 10.74
N ILE A 53 0.72 7.39 11.08
CA ILE A 53 0.60 8.77 10.61
C ILE A 53 1.36 8.85 9.29
N LEU A 54 0.64 9.23 8.23
CA LEU A 54 1.19 9.49 6.90
C LEU A 54 0.94 10.96 6.57
N ASN A 55 1.85 11.57 5.82
CA ASN A 55 1.67 12.91 5.30
C ASN A 55 0.68 12.93 4.11
N ASP A 56 0.30 14.13 3.65
CA ASP A 56 -0.68 14.27 2.56
C ASP A 56 -0.25 13.57 1.25
N GLU A 57 1.04 13.60 0.92
CA GLU A 57 1.58 13.00 -0.30
C GLU A 57 1.45 11.46 -0.27
N GLU A 58 1.81 10.86 0.86
CA GLU A 58 1.71 9.43 1.13
C GLU A 58 0.26 8.96 1.17
N ILE A 59 -0.64 9.73 1.80
CA ILE A 59 -2.08 9.44 1.84
C ILE A 59 -2.66 9.46 0.43
N LEU A 60 -2.30 10.47 -0.38
CA LEU A 60 -2.78 10.58 -1.76
C LEU A 60 -2.30 9.41 -2.61
N TRP A 61 -1.02 9.07 -2.53
CA TRP A 61 -0.46 7.92 -3.22
C TRP A 61 -1.14 6.61 -2.79
N LEU A 62 -1.26 6.35 -1.48
CA LEU A 62 -1.83 5.10 -0.96
C LEU A 62 -3.29 4.92 -1.37
N ARG A 63 -4.09 6.00 -1.36
CA ARG A 63 -5.48 5.96 -1.81
C ARG A 63 -5.60 5.66 -3.30
N LYS A 64 -4.73 6.25 -4.12
CA LYS A 64 -4.68 5.97 -5.55
C LYS A 64 -4.30 4.51 -5.80
N ALA A 65 -3.23 4.04 -5.16
CA ALA A 65 -2.76 2.66 -5.28
C ALA A 65 -3.83 1.65 -4.84
N TRP A 66 -4.54 1.93 -3.73
CA TRP A 66 -5.68 1.12 -3.29
C TRP A 66 -6.82 1.09 -4.32
N ALA A 67 -7.19 2.24 -4.88
CA ALA A 67 -8.26 2.32 -5.87
C ALA A 67 -7.89 1.58 -7.18
N GLU A 68 -6.63 1.67 -7.61
CA GLU A 68 -6.11 0.92 -8.76
C GLU A 68 -6.07 -0.58 -8.48
N ALA A 69 -5.64 -1.01 -7.28
CA ALA A 69 -5.59 -2.41 -6.88
C ALA A 69 -6.99 -3.05 -6.83
N VAL A 70 -7.97 -2.35 -6.25
CA VAL A 70 -9.36 -2.83 -6.14
C VAL A 70 -10.10 -2.70 -7.47
N GLY A 71 -9.86 -1.63 -8.22
CA GLY A 71 -10.53 -1.35 -9.50
C GLY A 71 -9.96 -2.13 -10.70
N GLY A 72 -8.67 -2.50 -10.64
CA GLY A 72 -7.98 -3.29 -11.66
C GLY A 72 -8.20 -4.80 -11.58
N SER A 73 -8.88 -5.29 -10.53
CA SER A 73 -9.21 -6.71 -10.35
C SER A 73 -10.40 -7.18 -11.20
N ARG A 74 -10.64 -6.56 -12.36
CA ARG A 74 -11.83 -6.77 -13.20
C ARG A 74 -11.58 -7.68 -14.40
#